data_AF-A0A2S7NSJ0-F1
#
_entry.id   AF-A0A2S7NSJ0-F1
#
_cell.length_a   1.000
_cell.length_b   1.000
_cell.length_c   1.000
_cell.angle_alpha   90.00
_cell.angle_beta   90.00
_cell.angle_gamma   90.00
#
_symmetry.space_group_name_H-M   'P 1'
#
loop_
_entity.id
_entity.type
_entity.pdbx_description
1 polymer ?
#
loop_
_entity_poly.entity_id
_entity_poly.type
_entity_poly.pdbx_seq_one_letter_code
_entity_poly.pdbx_strand_id
1 'polypeptide(L)'
;MSTRVGEPEARKFWNPTIFALPSWSTNEYLIVTMVDCTNRGYRQNVICEANICVPKHKAQGRDNICTEDDLKVLGSNGGLRCATPPVEVDLPATPAKKCEGEQEGLADIPGFHDPRIFYTSRGEPILIVASQSRYACIGVWVIDLRSIHPGLEEILSSSPKRLGPGPVASYPGFTELTRNPPETRRSYEKNWLIFSPTPASSYVQYELTSSQRTFGQLIGGGFTTPNLTDSTEIPCLVDVSASDIAKNKYMANATWHQATPALKVILCNRSDPSCNAATSDIVFIAAIHRKHKNHLDLPIRYERYFVIWAATPPFNMLAVSQYPMLFSNETTTGWTADESWDDVLAAREEERGSWAKLTYTTTIAYAWGREEGDVREMGVGFLDDEVVLSVGIDDIDQVYGKVLVSDLLQCLRICPGLI
;
A
#
# COMPACT_ATOMS: atom_id res chain seq x y z
N MET A 1 -15.55 -35.34 -5.32
CA MET A 1 -15.52 -34.07 -4.57
C MET A 1 -16.89 -33.88 -3.95
N SER A 2 -17.01 -34.04 -2.63
CA SER A 2 -18.27 -33.82 -1.92
C SER A 2 -18.49 -32.31 -1.81
N THR A 3 -19.52 -31.82 -2.49
CA THR A 3 -20.04 -30.45 -2.33
C THR A 3 -20.60 -30.33 -0.92
N ARG A 4 -19.82 -29.71 -0.01
CA ARG A 4 -20.32 -29.34 1.31
C ARG A 4 -21.39 -28.27 1.13
N VAL A 5 -22.65 -28.69 1.27
CA VAL A 5 -23.81 -27.82 1.46
C VAL A 5 -23.77 -27.35 2.90
N GLY A 6 -23.16 -26.19 3.12
CA GLY A 6 -23.25 -25.40 4.35
C GLY A 6 -23.61 -23.98 3.97
N GLU A 7 -24.13 -23.19 4.93
CA GLU A 7 -24.32 -21.75 4.73
C GLU A 7 -23.01 -21.12 4.20
N PRO A 8 -23.10 -20.10 3.30
CA PRO A 8 -21.93 -19.42 2.81
C PRO A 8 -21.08 -18.96 3.99
N GLU A 9 -19.83 -19.41 4.02
CA GLU A 9 -18.86 -18.99 5.03
C GLU A 9 -18.82 -17.45 5.04
N ALA A 10 -19.13 -16.83 6.19
CA ALA A 10 -19.11 -15.38 6.34
C ALA A 10 -17.66 -14.90 6.25
N ARG A 11 -17.24 -14.52 5.04
CA ARG A 11 -15.90 -14.04 4.73
C ARG A 11 -15.88 -12.53 4.76
N LYS A 12 -14.92 -11.98 5.50
CA LYS A 12 -14.60 -10.55 5.47
C LYS A 12 -13.30 -10.37 4.73
N PHE A 13 -13.21 -9.32 3.92
CA PHE A 13 -12.04 -9.00 3.12
C PHE A 13 -11.51 -7.63 3.54
N TRP A 14 -10.21 -7.50 3.82
CA TRP A 14 -9.59 -6.19 4.12
C TRP A 14 -8.12 -6.14 3.66
N ASN A 15 -7.54 -4.94 3.70
CA ASN A 15 -6.20 -4.62 3.16
C ASN A 15 -6.01 -5.03 1.70
N PRO A 16 -6.83 -4.52 0.75
CA PRO A 16 -6.61 -4.80 -0.65
C PRO A 16 -5.29 -4.20 -1.10
N THR A 17 -4.47 -4.95 -1.81
CA THR A 17 -3.37 -4.39 -2.58
C THR A 17 -3.60 -4.69 -4.05
N ILE A 18 -3.50 -3.65 -4.88
CA ILE A 18 -3.91 -3.67 -6.27
C ILE A 18 -2.72 -3.20 -7.10
N PHE A 19 -2.40 -3.93 -8.17
CA PHE A 19 -1.51 -3.42 -9.22
C PHE A 19 -2.13 -3.65 -10.60
N ALA A 20 -1.76 -2.80 -11.56
CA ALA A 20 -2.19 -2.98 -12.94
C ALA A 20 -1.36 -4.08 -13.60
N LEU A 21 -2.01 -4.94 -14.36
CA LEU A 21 -1.35 -5.85 -15.29
C LEU A 21 -0.96 -5.08 -16.57
N PRO A 22 -0.01 -5.57 -17.38
CA PRO A 22 0.36 -4.90 -18.63
C PRO A 22 -0.82 -4.75 -19.60
N SER A 23 -0.84 -3.72 -20.44
CA SER A 23 -1.94 -3.48 -21.40
C SER A 23 -2.25 -4.62 -22.39
N TRP A 24 -1.37 -5.61 -22.53
CA TRP A 24 -1.58 -6.80 -23.36
C TRP A 24 -2.11 -8.02 -22.59
N SER A 25 -2.31 -7.92 -21.27
CA SER A 25 -2.97 -8.99 -20.51
C SER A 25 -4.46 -9.05 -20.82
N THR A 26 -5.07 -10.22 -20.56
CA THR A 26 -6.52 -10.39 -20.71
C THR A 26 -7.30 -9.62 -19.64
N ASN A 27 -6.78 -9.57 -18.41
CA ASN A 27 -7.39 -8.88 -17.28
C ASN A 27 -6.60 -7.63 -16.92
N GLU A 28 -7.25 -6.65 -16.31
CA GLU A 28 -6.69 -5.31 -16.06
C GLU A 28 -5.80 -5.23 -14.81
N TYR A 29 -6.17 -5.95 -13.76
CA TYR A 29 -5.55 -5.84 -12.45
C TYR A 29 -5.27 -7.21 -11.83
N LEU A 30 -4.38 -7.22 -10.84
CA LEU A 30 -4.26 -8.31 -9.88
C LEU A 30 -4.47 -7.73 -8.49
N ILE A 31 -5.18 -8.48 -7.65
CA ILE A 31 -5.53 -8.08 -6.30
C ILE A 31 -5.02 -9.15 -5.35
N VAL A 32 -4.33 -8.73 -4.30
CA VAL A 32 -4.09 -9.56 -3.12
C VAL A 32 -4.88 -8.95 -1.97
N THR A 33 -5.62 -9.78 -1.24
CA THR A 33 -6.47 -9.34 -0.13
C THR A 33 -6.42 -10.33 1.02
N MET A 34 -6.52 -9.83 2.25
CA MET A 34 -6.70 -10.68 3.42
C MET A 34 -8.16 -11.13 3.54
N VAL A 35 -8.35 -12.34 4.03
CA VAL A 35 -9.65 -12.98 4.26
C VAL A 35 -9.71 -13.48 5.69
N ASP A 36 -10.73 -13.07 6.43
CA ASP A 36 -11.08 -13.63 7.75
C ASP A 36 -12.12 -14.70 7.51
N CYS A 37 -11.71 -15.94 7.71
CA CYS A 37 -12.63 -17.07 7.78
C CYS A 37 -13.08 -17.17 9.23
N THR A 38 -14.06 -16.34 9.61
CA THR A 38 -14.60 -16.25 10.99
C THR A 38 -14.91 -17.62 11.61
N ASN A 39 -15.40 -18.56 10.81
CA ASN A 39 -15.74 -19.92 11.25
C ASN A 39 -14.53 -20.86 11.42
N ARG A 40 -13.37 -20.52 10.85
CA ARG A 40 -12.14 -21.33 10.95
C ARG A 40 -11.13 -20.79 11.95
N GLY A 41 -11.31 -19.56 12.43
CA GLY A 41 -10.43 -18.94 13.42
C GLY A 41 -9.02 -18.62 12.91
N TYR A 42 -8.84 -18.53 11.59
CA TYR A 42 -7.55 -18.16 10.99
C TYR A 42 -7.72 -17.25 9.78
N ARG A 43 -6.69 -16.44 9.52
CA ARG A 43 -6.62 -15.49 8.41
C ARG A 43 -5.92 -16.13 7.22
N GLN A 44 -6.38 -15.81 6.02
CA GLN A 44 -5.75 -16.21 4.77
C GLN A 44 -5.52 -14.98 3.90
N ASN A 45 -4.67 -15.12 2.90
CA ASN A 45 -4.58 -14.15 1.82
C ASN A 45 -5.01 -14.85 0.55
N VAL A 46 -5.73 -14.13 -0.32
CA VAL A 46 -6.11 -14.65 -1.63
C VAL A 46 -5.66 -13.69 -2.71
N ILE A 47 -5.32 -14.26 -3.87
CA ILE A 47 -4.91 -13.53 -5.05
C ILE A 47 -5.83 -13.88 -6.22
N CYS A 48 -6.20 -12.88 -7.02
CA CYS A 48 -6.96 -13.08 -8.25
C CYS A 48 -6.61 -12.01 -9.28
N GLU A 49 -6.78 -12.35 -10.55
CA GLU A 49 -6.84 -11.35 -11.62
C GLU A 49 -8.24 -10.76 -11.66
N ALA A 50 -8.35 -9.48 -11.95
CA ALA A 50 -9.57 -8.71 -11.77
C ALA A 50 -9.75 -7.64 -12.84
N ASN A 51 -11.00 -7.26 -13.07
CA ASN A 51 -11.38 -6.19 -14.00
C ASN A 51 -12.29 -5.19 -13.29
N ILE A 52 -12.15 -3.92 -13.65
CA ILE A 52 -13.13 -2.89 -13.29
C ILE A 52 -14.29 -3.01 -14.26
N CYS A 53 -15.51 -3.06 -13.74
CA CYS A 53 -16.71 -2.88 -14.53
C CYS A 53 -17.45 -1.61 -14.09
N VAL A 54 -18.07 -0.94 -15.06
CA VAL A 54 -18.87 0.27 -14.87
C VAL A 54 -20.32 -0.02 -15.26
N PRO A 55 -21.31 0.45 -14.50
CA PRO A 55 -22.72 0.30 -14.88
C PRO A 55 -22.99 0.94 -16.24
N LYS A 56 -23.84 0.30 -17.06
CA LYS A 56 -24.13 0.72 -18.45
C LYS A 56 -24.49 2.21 -18.62
N HIS A 57 -25.15 2.81 -17.63
CA HIS A 57 -25.57 4.21 -17.68
C HIS A 57 -24.45 5.22 -17.35
N LYS A 58 -23.32 4.74 -16.78
CA LYS A 58 -22.12 5.53 -16.45
C LYS A 58 -20.95 5.25 -17.39
N ALA A 59 -20.95 4.11 -18.09
CA ALA A 59 -19.87 3.67 -18.94
C ALA A 59 -19.60 4.66 -20.09
N GLN A 60 -18.32 4.96 -20.35
CA GLN A 60 -17.86 5.80 -21.45
C GLN A 60 -16.70 5.14 -22.20
N GLY A 61 -16.66 5.33 -23.52
CA GLY A 61 -15.52 4.89 -24.33
C GLY A 61 -15.24 3.38 -24.27
N ARG A 62 -14.12 2.99 -23.65
CA ARG A 62 -13.61 1.61 -23.56
C ARG A 62 -13.93 0.91 -22.23
N ASP A 63 -14.80 1.48 -21.40
CA ASP A 63 -15.17 0.87 -20.12
C ASP A 63 -15.81 -0.51 -20.29
N ASN A 64 -15.39 -1.47 -19.46
CA ASN A 64 -16.08 -2.76 -19.36
C ASN A 64 -17.45 -2.55 -18.68
N ILE A 65 -18.52 -3.03 -19.32
CA ILE A 65 -19.87 -2.88 -18.79
C ILE A 65 -20.14 -4.00 -17.78
N CYS A 66 -20.61 -3.64 -16.58
CA CYS A 66 -21.01 -4.64 -15.57
C CYS A 66 -22.15 -5.54 -16.07
N THR A 67 -22.02 -6.84 -15.84
CA THR A 67 -23.10 -7.80 -16.02
C THR A 67 -24.12 -7.69 -14.87
N GLU A 68 -25.30 -8.31 -15.04
CA GLU A 68 -26.29 -8.41 -13.95
C GLU A 68 -25.74 -9.15 -12.73
N ASP A 69 -24.82 -10.10 -12.93
CA ASP A 69 -24.16 -10.79 -11.83
C ASP A 69 -23.17 -9.87 -11.10
N ASP A 70 -22.44 -9.02 -11.83
CA ASP A 70 -21.56 -8.03 -11.23
C ASP A 70 -22.32 -7.03 -10.37
N LEU A 71 -23.45 -6.51 -10.86
CA LEU A 71 -24.25 -5.54 -10.11
C LEU A 71 -24.89 -6.15 -8.85
N LYS A 72 -25.15 -7.46 -8.83
CA LYS A 72 -25.62 -8.15 -7.61
C LYS A 72 -24.55 -8.22 -6.52
N VAL A 73 -23.28 -8.32 -6.91
CA VAL A 73 -22.15 -8.46 -5.98
C VAL A 73 -21.56 -7.10 -5.60
N LEU A 74 -21.31 -6.24 -6.58
CA LEU A 74 -20.64 -4.94 -6.44
C LEU A 74 -21.62 -3.79 -6.13
N GLY A 75 -22.92 -4.02 -6.34
CA GLY A 75 -23.95 -3.00 -6.21
C GLY A 75 -24.08 -2.10 -7.46
N SER A 76 -24.96 -1.10 -7.35
CA SER A 76 -25.38 -0.25 -8.48
C SER A 76 -24.29 0.67 -9.04
N ASN A 77 -23.16 0.79 -8.36
CA ASN A 77 -22.03 1.62 -8.79
C ASN A 77 -20.99 0.84 -9.60
N GLY A 78 -21.14 -0.48 -9.73
CA GLY A 78 -20.09 -1.33 -10.28
C GLY A 78 -18.87 -1.37 -9.36
N GLY A 79 -17.72 -1.71 -9.91
CA GLY A 79 -16.49 -1.79 -9.14
C GLY A 79 -15.48 -2.78 -9.72
N LEU A 80 -14.55 -3.20 -8.88
CA LEU A 80 -13.48 -4.10 -9.22
C LEU A 80 -13.83 -5.52 -8.73
N ARG A 81 -13.77 -6.52 -9.61
CA ARG A 81 -14.11 -7.91 -9.28
C ARG A 81 -13.10 -8.89 -9.87
N CYS A 82 -12.80 -9.95 -9.13
CA CYS A 82 -12.02 -11.07 -9.64
C CYS A 82 -12.65 -11.66 -10.90
N ALA A 83 -11.87 -11.71 -11.97
CA ALA A 83 -12.20 -12.36 -13.24
C ALA A 83 -11.75 -13.82 -13.25
N THR A 84 -10.73 -14.16 -12.44
CA THR A 84 -10.28 -15.54 -12.23
C THR A 84 -10.67 -16.04 -10.83
N PRO A 85 -10.83 -17.36 -10.64
CA PRO A 85 -11.04 -17.93 -9.31
C PRO A 85 -9.89 -17.52 -8.36
N PRO A 86 -10.19 -16.99 -7.15
CA PRO A 86 -9.15 -16.64 -6.20
C PRO A 86 -8.31 -17.85 -5.77
N VAL A 87 -7.00 -17.66 -5.71
CA VAL A 87 -6.03 -18.65 -5.24
C VAL A 87 -5.55 -18.25 -3.85
N GLU A 88 -5.46 -19.18 -2.92
CA GLU A 88 -4.87 -18.91 -1.61
C GLU A 88 -3.37 -18.64 -1.75
N VAL A 89 -2.90 -17.55 -1.16
CA VAL A 89 -1.48 -17.27 -1.04
C VAL A 89 -0.98 -17.97 0.22
N ASP A 90 -0.49 -19.19 0.04
CA ASP A 90 0.13 -19.95 1.13
C ASP A 90 1.62 -19.59 1.22
N LEU A 91 2.03 -19.12 2.39
CA LEU A 91 3.44 -18.84 2.67
C LEU A 91 3.94 -19.85 3.70
N PRO A 92 5.16 -20.41 3.51
CA PRO A 92 5.72 -21.33 4.48
C PRO A 92 5.75 -20.71 5.88
N ALA A 93 5.44 -21.50 6.89
CA ALA A 93 5.52 -21.06 8.27
C ALA A 93 6.91 -20.47 8.57
N THR A 94 6.90 -19.26 9.13
CA THR A 94 8.10 -18.53 9.51
C THR A 94 8.35 -18.70 11.01
N PRO A 95 9.60 -18.76 11.47
CA PRO A 95 9.87 -18.85 12.88
C PRO A 95 9.57 -17.51 13.56
N ALA A 96 9.05 -17.54 14.78
CA ALA A 96 8.83 -16.35 15.62
C ALA A 96 9.88 -16.32 16.74
N LYS A 97 10.94 -15.54 16.59
CA LYS A 97 11.94 -15.40 17.65
C LYS A 97 11.66 -14.17 18.51
N LYS A 98 11.97 -14.20 19.81
CA LYS A 98 11.89 -13.00 20.67
C LYS A 98 10.51 -12.31 20.69
N CYS A 99 9.42 -13.07 20.54
CA CYS A 99 8.08 -12.58 20.86
C CYS A 99 7.92 -12.62 22.38
N GLU A 100 8.10 -11.48 23.03
CA GLU A 100 8.11 -11.33 24.49
C GLU A 100 7.10 -10.25 24.91
N GLY A 101 6.53 -10.37 26.10
CA GLY A 101 5.60 -9.38 26.66
C GLY A 101 4.33 -9.20 25.81
N GLU A 102 4.02 -7.97 25.42
CA GLU A 102 2.83 -7.64 24.61
C GLU A 102 2.81 -8.31 23.22
N GLN A 103 3.95 -8.87 22.78
CA GLN A 103 4.10 -9.50 21.47
C GLN A 103 3.98 -11.03 21.51
N GLU A 104 3.82 -11.66 22.67
CA GLU A 104 3.72 -13.13 22.80
C GLU A 104 2.59 -13.72 21.95
N GLY A 105 1.45 -13.03 21.88
CA GLY A 105 0.31 -13.44 21.05
C GLY A 105 0.57 -13.37 19.54
N LEU A 106 1.69 -12.79 19.10
CA LEU A 106 2.08 -12.71 17.69
C LEU A 106 2.89 -13.92 17.23
N ALA A 107 3.35 -14.76 18.16
CA ALA A 107 4.22 -15.90 17.86
C ALA A 107 3.57 -16.98 17.00
N ASP A 108 2.24 -17.09 17.05
CA ASP A 108 1.46 -18.12 16.36
C ASP A 108 0.25 -17.50 15.63
N ILE A 109 0.50 -16.45 14.85
CA ILE A 109 -0.55 -15.88 14.00
C ILE A 109 -0.54 -16.61 12.65
N PRO A 110 -1.66 -17.21 12.24
CA PRO A 110 -1.77 -17.84 10.92
C PRO A 110 -1.80 -16.79 9.80
N GLY A 111 -1.10 -17.10 8.71
CA GLY A 111 -1.01 -16.24 7.52
C GLY A 111 -0.03 -15.09 7.68
N PHE A 112 -0.09 -14.15 6.74
CA PHE A 112 0.73 -12.95 6.72
C PHE A 112 -0.14 -11.69 6.70
N HIS A 113 0.46 -10.57 7.07
CA HIS A 113 -0.20 -9.28 7.23
C HIS A 113 0.29 -8.25 6.23
N ASP A 114 -0.58 -7.28 5.98
CA ASP A 114 -0.28 -6.05 5.24
C ASP A 114 0.41 -6.30 3.88
N PRO A 115 -0.18 -7.13 2.99
CA PRO A 115 0.38 -7.33 1.67
C PRO A 115 0.52 -6.02 0.91
N ARG A 116 1.65 -5.86 0.23
CA ARG A 116 1.95 -4.74 -0.65
C ARG A 116 2.56 -5.27 -1.94
N ILE A 117 1.85 -5.09 -3.05
CA ILE A 117 2.36 -5.44 -4.38
C ILE A 117 2.78 -4.20 -5.15
N PHE A 118 3.89 -4.30 -5.89
CA PHE A 118 4.40 -3.23 -6.75
C PHE A 118 5.42 -3.76 -7.76
N TYR A 119 5.73 -2.94 -8.77
CA TYR A 119 6.82 -3.20 -9.71
C TYR A 119 8.12 -2.53 -9.28
N THR A 120 9.24 -3.26 -9.36
CA THR A 120 10.58 -2.63 -9.25
C THR A 120 10.99 -1.96 -10.55
N SER A 121 12.07 -1.17 -10.53
CA SER A 121 12.70 -0.65 -11.76
C SER A 121 13.24 -1.73 -12.70
N ARG A 122 13.29 -3.01 -12.26
CA ARG A 122 13.57 -4.16 -13.14
C ARG A 122 12.33 -4.73 -13.82
N GLY A 123 11.14 -4.22 -13.50
CA GLY A 123 9.86 -4.78 -13.96
C GLY A 123 9.42 -6.00 -13.15
N GLU A 124 10.07 -6.30 -12.03
CA GLU A 124 9.72 -7.44 -11.19
C GLU A 124 8.41 -7.17 -10.45
N PRO A 125 7.43 -8.09 -10.49
CA PRO A 125 6.25 -8.02 -9.63
C PRO A 125 6.63 -8.51 -8.24
N ILE A 126 6.72 -7.59 -7.27
CA ILE A 126 7.14 -7.92 -5.91
C ILE A 126 5.96 -7.88 -4.97
N LEU A 127 5.86 -8.88 -4.10
CA LEU A 127 4.99 -8.90 -2.93
C LEU A 127 5.83 -8.74 -1.66
N ILE A 128 5.48 -7.75 -0.84
CA ILE A 128 5.99 -7.58 0.52
C ILE A 128 4.88 -7.89 1.52
N VAL A 129 5.23 -8.60 2.59
CA VAL A 129 4.31 -8.96 3.67
C VAL A 129 4.99 -8.87 5.04
N ALA A 130 4.21 -8.70 6.10
CA ALA A 130 4.67 -8.86 7.47
C ALA A 130 4.29 -10.25 8.00
N SER A 131 5.24 -10.94 8.63
CA SER A 131 5.04 -12.29 9.21
C SER A 131 6.07 -12.52 10.32
N GLN A 132 6.03 -13.67 10.99
CA GLN A 132 6.98 -14.01 12.05
C GLN A 132 8.43 -13.97 11.53
N SER A 133 9.36 -13.60 12.41
CA SER A 133 10.74 -13.29 12.02
C SER A 133 11.80 -14.24 12.61
N ARG A 134 12.84 -14.51 11.79
CA ARG A 134 14.03 -15.28 12.22
C ARG A 134 14.93 -14.50 13.16
N TYR A 135 14.74 -13.18 13.26
CA TYR A 135 15.63 -12.26 13.97
C TYR A 135 14.92 -11.44 15.07
N ALA A 136 13.61 -11.25 14.93
CA ALA A 136 12.70 -10.47 15.75
C ALA A 136 11.36 -11.20 15.90
N CYS A 137 10.36 -10.59 16.54
CA CYS A 137 9.04 -11.22 16.67
C CYS A 137 8.29 -11.20 15.32
N ILE A 138 8.14 -10.00 14.75
CA ILE A 138 7.56 -9.80 13.41
C ILE A 138 8.60 -9.12 12.51
N GLY A 139 8.70 -9.62 11.28
CA GLY A 139 9.61 -9.18 10.23
C GLY A 139 8.88 -8.87 8.94
N VAL A 140 9.59 -8.24 8.02
CA VAL A 140 9.11 -7.95 6.67
C VAL A 140 9.76 -8.92 5.70
N TRP A 141 8.96 -9.53 4.84
CA TRP A 141 9.41 -10.52 3.87
C TRP A 141 9.06 -10.08 2.45
N VAL A 142 9.89 -10.50 1.50
CA VAL A 142 9.75 -10.20 0.08
C VAL A 142 9.78 -11.47 -0.76
N ILE A 143 8.98 -11.51 -1.83
CA ILE A 143 8.97 -12.59 -2.83
C ILE A 143 8.58 -12.04 -4.21
N ASP A 144 9.11 -12.65 -5.26
CA ASP A 144 8.63 -12.46 -6.62
C ASP A 144 7.25 -13.11 -6.76
N LEU A 145 6.25 -12.33 -7.15
CA LEU A 145 4.86 -12.75 -7.19
C LEU A 145 4.61 -13.91 -8.16
N ARG A 146 5.48 -14.08 -9.17
CA ARG A 146 5.41 -15.22 -10.10
C ARG A 146 5.64 -16.56 -9.42
N SER A 147 6.33 -16.60 -8.28
CA SER A 147 6.51 -17.82 -7.50
C SER A 147 5.21 -18.30 -6.84
N ILE A 148 4.21 -17.42 -6.71
CA ILE A 148 2.91 -17.70 -6.09
C ILE A 148 1.81 -17.76 -7.14
N HIS A 149 1.88 -16.91 -8.17
CA HIS A 149 0.95 -16.86 -9.30
C HIS A 149 1.69 -17.11 -10.63
N PRO A 150 1.99 -18.38 -10.99
CA PRO A 150 2.86 -18.70 -12.13
C PRO A 150 2.34 -18.21 -13.49
N GLY A 151 1.02 -18.03 -13.64
CA GLY A 151 0.43 -17.47 -14.85
C GLY A 151 0.95 -16.05 -15.19
N LEU A 152 1.45 -15.32 -14.18
CA LEU A 152 2.05 -14.01 -14.37
C LEU A 152 3.33 -14.06 -15.22
N GLU A 153 4.10 -15.16 -15.17
CA GLU A 153 5.32 -15.27 -15.98
C GLU A 153 5.01 -15.23 -17.48
N GLU A 154 3.94 -15.91 -17.92
CA GLU A 154 3.50 -15.89 -19.32
C GLU A 154 3.11 -14.47 -19.74
N ILE A 155 2.31 -13.78 -18.92
CA ILE A 155 1.87 -12.39 -19.17
C ILE A 155 3.08 -11.44 -19.28
N LEU A 156 4.05 -11.55 -18.37
CA LEU A 156 5.19 -10.64 -18.36
C LEU A 156 6.22 -10.94 -19.47
N SER A 157 6.31 -12.20 -19.89
CA SER A 157 7.19 -12.62 -20.99
C SER A 157 6.58 -12.39 -22.38
N SER A 158 5.26 -12.17 -22.48
CA SER A 158 4.56 -11.93 -23.76
C SER A 158 4.58 -10.47 -24.23
N SER A 159 5.58 -9.67 -23.81
CA SER A 159 5.63 -8.24 -24.14
C SER A 159 5.70 -8.01 -25.67
N PRO A 160 4.78 -7.21 -26.25
CA PRO A 160 4.75 -6.97 -27.70
C PRO A 160 5.99 -6.26 -28.25
N LYS A 161 6.64 -5.40 -27.46
CA LYS A 161 7.81 -4.61 -27.90
C LYS A 161 9.15 -5.24 -27.49
N ARG A 162 9.14 -6.33 -26.71
CA ARG A 162 10.36 -7.04 -26.30
C ARG A 162 10.17 -8.55 -26.29
N LEU A 163 10.74 -9.21 -27.30
CA LEU A 163 10.88 -10.66 -27.34
C LEU A 163 12.08 -11.08 -26.47
N GLY A 164 11.85 -11.88 -25.43
CA GLY A 164 12.92 -12.38 -24.56
C GLY A 164 12.39 -12.96 -23.25
N PRO A 165 13.27 -13.52 -22.40
CA PRO A 165 12.89 -13.91 -21.06
C PRO A 165 12.42 -12.64 -20.32
N GLY A 166 11.29 -12.74 -19.60
CA GLY A 166 10.73 -11.65 -18.82
C GLY A 166 11.69 -11.04 -17.79
N PRO A 167 11.21 -10.15 -16.90
CA PRO A 167 12.07 -9.50 -15.91
C PRO A 167 12.80 -10.54 -15.02
N VAL A 168 14.06 -10.28 -14.68
CA VAL A 168 14.85 -11.17 -13.80
C VAL A 168 14.19 -11.27 -12.43
N ALA A 169 14.02 -12.48 -11.88
CA ALA A 169 13.48 -12.68 -10.53
C ALA A 169 14.60 -12.61 -9.46
N SER A 170 14.66 -11.52 -8.70
CA SER A 170 15.66 -11.32 -7.62
C SER A 170 15.30 -12.08 -6.35
N TYR A 171 14.01 -12.34 -6.12
CA TYR A 171 13.49 -12.98 -4.92
C TYR A 171 12.62 -14.20 -5.28
N PRO A 172 13.19 -15.23 -5.93
CA PRO A 172 12.43 -16.40 -6.37
C PRO A 172 11.85 -17.21 -5.20
N GLY A 173 12.38 -17.02 -3.98
CA GLY A 173 11.86 -17.58 -2.75
C GLY A 173 11.66 -16.51 -1.69
N PHE A 174 10.89 -16.87 -0.66
CA PHE A 174 10.54 -15.99 0.44
C PHE A 174 11.79 -15.55 1.22
N THR A 175 12.09 -14.25 1.17
CA THR A 175 13.33 -13.67 1.70
C THR A 175 13.01 -12.63 2.77
N GLU A 176 13.57 -12.78 3.97
CA GLU A 176 13.34 -11.83 5.06
C GLU A 176 14.22 -10.59 4.86
N LEU A 177 13.58 -9.42 4.77
CA LEU A 177 14.29 -8.15 4.74
C LEU A 177 14.78 -7.83 6.15
N THR A 178 16.10 -7.66 6.29
CA THR A 178 16.76 -7.59 7.59
C THR A 178 17.77 -6.46 7.64
N ARG A 179 17.57 -5.54 8.59
CA ARG A 179 18.49 -4.43 8.81
C ARG A 179 19.80 -4.93 9.44
N ASN A 180 20.90 -4.32 9.00
CA ASN A 180 22.26 -4.62 9.43
C ASN A 180 22.94 -3.33 9.89
N PRO A 181 23.74 -3.33 10.98
CA PRO A 181 24.13 -4.47 11.81
C PRO A 181 23.04 -4.97 12.79
N PRO A 182 23.16 -6.17 13.40
CA PRO A 182 22.11 -6.80 14.20
C PRO A 182 21.53 -5.96 15.35
N GLU A 183 22.35 -5.11 15.96
CA GLU A 183 21.99 -4.18 17.03
C GLU A 183 20.97 -3.11 16.61
N THR A 184 20.78 -2.90 15.30
CA THR A 184 19.79 -1.94 14.78
C THR A 184 18.38 -2.52 14.66
N ARG A 185 18.22 -3.85 14.81
CA ARG A 185 16.97 -4.60 14.61
C ARG A 185 15.97 -4.30 15.72
N ARG A 186 14.73 -3.99 15.34
CA ARG A 186 13.60 -3.84 16.27
C ARG A 186 12.91 -5.18 16.50
N SER A 187 12.17 -5.31 17.59
CA SER A 187 11.37 -6.52 17.87
C SER A 187 10.18 -6.67 16.91
N TYR A 188 9.72 -5.55 16.34
CA TYR A 188 8.59 -5.51 15.42
C TYR A 188 8.93 -4.64 14.22
N GLU A 189 9.23 -5.29 13.10
CA GLU A 189 9.52 -4.64 11.82
C GLU A 189 8.27 -4.69 10.94
N LYS A 190 7.76 -3.51 10.58
CA LYS A 190 6.58 -3.36 9.73
C LYS A 190 6.69 -2.06 8.94
N ASN A 191 5.87 -1.93 7.91
CA ASN A 191 5.72 -0.70 7.13
C ASN A 191 6.98 -0.28 6.36
N TRP A 192 7.85 -1.21 5.99
CA TRP A 192 9.04 -0.88 5.20
C TRP A 192 8.64 -0.43 3.78
N LEU A 193 9.39 0.51 3.23
CA LEU A 193 9.19 1.08 1.89
C LEU A 193 10.42 0.82 1.03
N ILE A 194 10.26 0.20 -0.14
CA ILE A 194 11.35 -0.05 -1.08
C ILE A 194 11.43 1.07 -2.12
N PHE A 195 12.65 1.58 -2.33
CA PHE A 195 12.99 2.44 -3.46
C PHE A 195 13.85 1.64 -4.45
N SER A 196 13.42 1.57 -5.71
CA SER A 196 14.23 1.01 -6.79
C SER A 196 14.58 2.13 -7.78
N PRO A 197 15.62 2.95 -7.53
CA PRO A 197 15.95 4.09 -8.40
C PRO A 197 16.39 3.63 -9.80
N THR A 198 17.09 2.49 -9.87
CA THR A 198 17.62 1.90 -11.10
C THR A 198 17.34 0.40 -11.15
N PRO A 199 17.47 -0.26 -12.31
CA PRO A 199 17.40 -1.72 -12.39
C PRO A 199 18.50 -2.45 -11.59
N ALA A 200 19.61 -1.78 -11.27
CA ALA A 200 20.74 -2.41 -10.61
C ALA A 200 20.67 -2.33 -9.07
N SER A 201 19.92 -1.37 -8.52
CA SER A 201 19.94 -1.05 -7.10
C SER A 201 18.55 -0.92 -6.51
N SER A 202 18.42 -1.33 -5.25
CA SER A 202 17.22 -1.12 -4.45
C SER A 202 17.62 -0.78 -3.02
N TYR A 203 16.79 0.02 -2.37
CA TYR A 203 17.00 0.55 -1.03
C TYR A 203 15.71 0.37 -0.24
N VAL A 204 15.81 0.35 1.07
CA VAL A 204 14.64 0.28 1.94
C VAL A 204 14.70 1.37 2.99
N GLN A 205 13.58 2.07 3.15
CA GLN A 205 13.35 2.93 4.30
C GLN A 205 12.58 2.15 5.38
N TYR A 206 13.18 2.07 6.56
CA TYR A 206 12.64 1.33 7.69
C TYR A 206 11.80 2.23 8.60
N GLU A 207 12.36 3.37 9.00
CA GLU A 207 11.77 4.27 9.99
C GLU A 207 11.35 5.57 9.32
N LEU A 208 10.20 6.08 9.73
CA LEU A 208 9.68 7.37 9.33
C LEU A 208 8.95 7.99 10.52
N THR A 209 9.54 9.04 11.09
CA THR A 209 8.99 9.75 12.25
C THR A 209 9.11 11.26 12.04
N SER A 210 8.57 12.04 12.97
CA SER A 210 8.74 13.50 13.02
C SER A 210 10.17 13.96 13.31
N SER A 211 11.04 13.09 13.83
CA SER A 211 12.40 13.44 14.23
C SER A 211 13.49 12.74 13.41
N GLN A 212 13.17 11.62 12.77
CA GLN A 212 14.15 10.83 12.02
C GLN A 212 13.49 9.98 10.94
N ARG A 213 14.26 9.73 9.87
CA ARG A 213 14.05 8.60 8.96
C ARG A 213 15.33 7.78 8.86
N THR A 214 15.21 6.53 8.47
CA THR A 214 16.37 5.66 8.25
C THR A 214 16.19 4.84 6.99
N PHE A 215 17.19 4.80 6.11
CA PHE A 215 17.21 3.89 4.98
C PHE A 215 18.57 3.24 4.79
N GLY A 216 18.61 2.11 4.08
CA GLY A 216 19.84 1.45 3.66
C GLY A 216 19.67 0.77 2.32
N GLN A 217 20.79 0.44 1.67
CA GLN A 217 20.78 -0.27 0.40
C GLN A 217 20.53 -1.76 0.64
N LEU A 218 19.67 -2.39 -0.17
CA LEU A 218 19.52 -3.84 -0.17
C LEU A 218 20.77 -4.48 -0.75
N ILE A 219 21.29 -5.44 -0.01
CA ILE A 219 22.38 -6.32 -0.40
C ILE A 219 21.84 -7.77 -0.45
N GLY A 220 22.64 -8.69 -0.99
CA GLY A 220 22.20 -10.07 -1.19
C GLY A 220 21.65 -10.73 0.09
N GLY A 221 20.68 -11.64 -0.07
CA GLY A 221 20.10 -12.40 1.04
C GLY A 221 19.10 -11.63 1.92
N GLY A 222 18.58 -10.50 1.44
CA GLY A 222 17.60 -9.69 2.19
C GLY A 222 18.22 -8.75 3.22
N PHE A 223 19.55 -8.76 3.36
CA PHE A 223 20.25 -7.85 4.26
C PHE A 223 20.33 -6.44 3.68
N THR A 224 20.61 -5.48 4.55
CA THR A 224 20.84 -4.09 4.16
C THR A 224 22.27 -3.66 4.47
N THR A 225 22.71 -2.55 3.88
CA THR A 225 23.83 -1.78 4.43
C THR A 225 23.44 -1.14 5.78
N PRO A 226 24.42 -0.59 6.52
CA PRO A 226 24.14 0.38 7.58
C PRO A 226 23.33 1.58 7.08
N ASN A 227 22.80 2.36 8.03
CA ASN A 227 22.02 3.57 7.75
C ASN A 227 22.78 4.53 6.82
N LEU A 228 22.13 4.91 5.71
CA LEU A 228 22.65 5.83 4.69
C LEU A 228 21.96 7.21 4.75
N THR A 229 21.10 7.44 5.74
CA THR A 229 20.45 8.74 5.93
C THR A 229 21.49 9.78 6.29
N ASP A 230 21.40 10.94 5.64
CA ASP A 230 22.30 12.05 5.94
C ASP A 230 22.02 12.56 7.36
N SER A 231 23.08 12.70 8.16
CA SER A 231 23.01 13.23 9.51
C SER A 231 22.60 14.71 9.57
N THR A 232 22.71 15.45 8.46
CA THR A 232 22.32 16.86 8.38
C THR A 232 20.91 17.07 7.84
N GLU A 233 20.18 15.99 7.54
CA GLU A 233 18.79 16.09 7.09
C GLU A 233 17.88 16.62 8.20
N ILE A 234 17.18 17.72 7.89
CA ILE A 234 16.15 18.26 8.78
C ILE A 234 14.86 17.48 8.57
N PRO A 235 14.23 16.97 9.65
CA PRO A 235 12.96 16.26 9.55
C PRO A 235 11.87 17.11 8.88
N CYS A 236 11.22 16.53 7.87
CA CYS A 236 10.10 17.20 7.21
C CYS A 236 8.78 17.02 7.97
N LEU A 237 8.58 15.89 8.62
CA LEU A 237 7.35 15.57 9.32
C LEU A 237 7.34 16.28 10.67
N VAL A 238 6.19 16.85 11.04
CA VAL A 238 6.03 17.56 12.31
C VAL A 238 4.91 16.92 13.10
N ASP A 239 5.15 16.77 14.39
CA ASP A 239 4.09 16.39 15.32
C ASP A 239 3.17 17.56 15.59
N VAL A 240 1.97 17.22 16.04
CA VAL A 240 0.96 18.21 16.42
C VAL A 240 1.47 19.00 17.63
N SER A 241 1.32 20.33 17.62
CA SER A 241 1.75 21.17 18.74
C SER A 241 0.88 20.92 19.99
N ALA A 242 1.45 21.14 21.18
CA ALA A 242 0.69 21.08 22.44
C ALA A 242 -0.53 22.03 22.44
N SER A 243 -0.43 23.16 21.73
CA SER A 243 -1.54 24.12 21.61
C SER A 243 -2.68 23.59 20.74
N ASP A 244 -2.36 22.78 19.72
CA ASP A 244 -3.33 22.16 18.83
C ASP A 244 -4.01 20.95 19.49
N ILE A 245 -3.26 20.21 20.31
CA ILE A 245 -3.79 19.16 21.19
C ILE A 245 -4.74 19.78 22.23
N ALA A 246 -4.34 20.87 22.88
CA ALA A 246 -5.14 21.54 23.92
C ALA A 246 -6.47 22.12 23.40
N LYS A 247 -6.60 22.34 22.09
CA LYS A 247 -7.85 22.76 21.45
C LYS A 247 -8.78 21.57 21.15
N ASN A 248 -8.46 20.35 21.61
CA ASN A 248 -9.14 19.10 21.29
C ASN A 248 -9.31 18.83 19.78
N LYS A 249 -8.52 19.50 18.93
CA LYS A 249 -8.60 19.33 17.47
C LYS A 249 -7.78 18.13 17.00
N TYR A 250 -6.80 17.71 17.78
CA TYR A 250 -5.81 16.71 17.42
C TYR A 250 -5.41 15.84 18.63
N MET A 251 -5.16 14.56 18.40
CA MET A 251 -4.82 13.60 19.46
C MET A 251 -3.33 13.65 19.80
N ALA A 252 -3.00 13.46 21.08
CA ALA A 252 -1.62 13.25 21.54
C ALA A 252 -1.08 11.88 21.08
N ASN A 253 0.25 11.73 21.02
CA ASN A 253 0.94 10.46 20.71
C ASN A 253 0.65 9.88 19.31
N ALA A 254 0.42 10.75 18.33
CA ALA A 254 0.33 10.32 16.94
C ALA A 254 1.66 9.73 16.45
N THR A 255 1.59 8.71 15.61
CA THR A 255 2.79 8.05 15.05
C THR A 255 2.74 8.01 13.54
N TRP A 256 3.87 8.32 12.90
CA TRP A 256 4.00 8.27 11.44
C TRP A 256 4.41 6.88 10.96
N HIS A 257 3.83 6.43 9.86
CA HIS A 257 4.13 5.13 9.25
C HIS A 257 4.00 5.22 7.72
N GLN A 258 4.84 4.49 7.00
CA GLN A 258 4.67 4.33 5.56
C GLN A 258 3.46 3.43 5.27
N ALA A 259 2.65 3.81 4.28
CA ALA A 259 1.37 3.16 4.01
C ALA A 259 1.40 2.31 2.74
N THR A 260 1.89 2.89 1.65
CA THR A 260 1.88 2.27 0.31
C THR A 260 3.29 2.03 -0.22
N PRO A 261 3.46 1.22 -1.28
CA PRO A 261 4.67 1.26 -2.10
C PRO A 261 4.95 2.66 -2.68
N ALA A 262 6.19 2.86 -3.16
CA ALA A 262 6.59 4.08 -3.85
C ALA A 262 6.44 3.93 -5.36
N LEU A 263 5.85 4.93 -6.02
CA LEU A 263 5.78 5.04 -7.48
C LEU A 263 6.80 6.04 -8.00
N LYS A 264 7.42 5.74 -9.14
CA LYS A 264 8.38 6.62 -9.80
C LYS A 264 7.65 7.54 -10.77
N VAL A 265 7.70 8.85 -10.53
CA VAL A 265 7.00 9.86 -11.34
C VAL A 265 8.02 10.71 -12.08
N ILE A 266 7.83 10.87 -13.38
CA ILE A 266 8.50 11.87 -14.20
C ILE A 266 7.65 13.15 -14.12
N LEU A 267 8.26 14.26 -13.70
CA LEU A 267 7.57 15.53 -13.43
C LEU A 267 7.26 16.33 -14.71
N CYS A 268 6.62 15.69 -15.69
CA CYS A 268 5.98 16.32 -16.83
C CYS A 268 4.76 15.50 -17.27
N ASN A 269 3.97 16.06 -18.19
CA ASN A 269 2.82 15.36 -18.75
C ASN A 269 3.26 14.49 -19.92
N ARG A 270 2.86 13.22 -19.95
CA ARG A 270 3.08 12.30 -21.07
C ARG A 270 2.49 12.84 -22.37
N SER A 271 1.36 13.55 -22.28
CA SER A 271 0.71 14.16 -23.44
C SER A 271 1.50 15.34 -24.03
N ASP A 272 2.49 15.88 -23.32
CA ASP A 272 3.31 16.99 -23.79
C ASP A 272 4.46 16.49 -24.68
N PRO A 273 4.53 16.89 -25.97
CA PRO A 273 5.60 16.48 -26.88
C PRO A 273 7.01 16.89 -26.44
N SER A 274 7.14 17.87 -25.54
CA SER A 274 8.42 18.32 -24.99
C SER A 274 8.88 17.51 -23.76
N CYS A 275 8.00 16.68 -23.19
CA CYS A 275 8.30 15.84 -22.04
C CYS A 275 9.28 14.73 -22.42
N ASN A 276 10.45 14.72 -21.78
CA ASN A 276 11.49 13.74 -22.04
C ASN A 276 12.02 13.15 -20.72
N ALA A 277 11.71 11.87 -20.51
CA ALA A 277 12.11 11.11 -19.34
C ALA A 277 13.63 11.13 -19.03
N ALA A 278 14.48 11.38 -20.04
CA ALA A 278 15.93 11.43 -19.85
C ALA A 278 16.42 12.76 -19.25
N THR A 279 15.65 13.84 -19.40
CA THR A 279 16.04 15.20 -18.96
C THR A 279 15.11 15.77 -17.90
N SER A 280 13.90 15.25 -17.79
CA SER A 280 12.92 15.67 -16.79
C SER A 280 13.29 15.19 -15.40
N ASP A 281 12.88 15.98 -14.39
CA ASP A 281 13.05 15.60 -13.00
C ASP A 281 12.21 14.36 -12.67
N ILE A 282 12.78 13.46 -11.88
CA ILE A 282 12.16 12.21 -11.48
C ILE A 282 12.11 12.15 -9.96
N VAL A 283 10.95 11.76 -9.43
CA VAL A 283 10.70 11.63 -8.00
C VAL A 283 10.05 10.30 -7.67
N PHE A 284 10.10 9.93 -6.39
CA PHE A 284 9.23 8.91 -5.84
C PHE A 284 8.06 9.54 -5.10
N ILE A 285 6.87 8.99 -5.26
CA ILE A 285 5.69 9.37 -4.47
C ILE A 285 5.13 8.16 -3.73
N ALA A 286 4.62 8.37 -2.52
CA ALA A 286 3.88 7.35 -1.78
C ALA A 286 2.91 8.01 -0.80
N ALA A 287 1.90 7.27 -0.36
CA ALA A 287 1.12 7.67 0.80
C ALA A 287 1.83 7.22 2.09
N ILE A 288 1.79 8.11 3.08
CA ILE A 288 2.16 7.85 4.46
C ILE A 288 0.96 8.15 5.35
N HIS A 289 0.99 7.58 6.53
CA HIS A 289 -0.08 7.70 7.49
C HIS A 289 0.42 8.33 8.79
N ARG A 290 -0.37 9.25 9.36
CA ARG A 290 -0.28 9.61 10.77
C ARG A 290 -1.39 8.90 11.53
N LYS A 291 -0.99 7.92 12.34
CA LYS A 291 -1.88 7.10 13.17
C LYS A 291 -2.16 7.79 14.49
N HIS A 292 -3.42 8.00 14.80
CA HIS A 292 -3.90 8.50 16.08
C HIS A 292 -4.50 7.35 16.89
N LYS A 293 -4.02 7.20 18.12
CA LYS A 293 -4.69 6.42 19.16
C LYS A 293 -5.34 7.43 20.10
N ASN A 294 -6.58 7.23 20.47
CA ASN A 294 -7.23 8.09 21.45
C ASN A 294 -7.31 7.37 22.79
N HIS A 295 -7.37 8.15 23.87
CA HIS A 295 -7.55 7.67 25.25
C HIS A 295 -9.02 7.47 25.66
N LEU A 296 -9.97 7.73 24.74
CA LEU A 296 -11.42 7.63 24.97
C LEU A 296 -12.01 6.32 24.42
N ASP A 297 -11.18 5.34 24.06
CA ASP A 297 -11.57 4.08 23.39
C ASP A 297 -12.39 4.27 22.08
N LEU A 298 -12.30 5.43 21.41
CA LEU A 298 -12.86 5.60 20.06
C LEU A 298 -12.04 4.79 19.02
N PRO A 299 -12.55 4.58 17.79
CA PRO A 299 -11.78 3.92 16.74
C PRO A 299 -10.43 4.60 16.47
N ILE A 300 -9.44 3.78 16.11
CA ILE A 300 -8.14 4.27 15.60
C ILE A 300 -8.40 5.12 14.35
N ARG A 301 -7.62 6.18 14.15
CA ARG A 301 -7.72 7.01 12.96
C ARG A 301 -6.38 7.10 12.24
N TYR A 302 -6.41 7.02 10.91
CA TYR A 302 -5.27 7.35 10.07
C TYR A 302 -5.56 8.62 9.27
N GLU A 303 -4.62 9.55 9.33
CA GLU A 303 -4.57 10.67 8.40
C GLU A 303 -3.62 10.35 7.27
N ARG A 304 -4.05 10.64 6.04
CA ARG A 304 -3.37 10.21 4.81
C ARG A 304 -2.64 11.38 4.20
N TYR A 305 -1.32 11.27 4.04
CA TYR A 305 -0.49 12.30 3.43
C TYR A 305 0.27 11.72 2.26
N PHE A 306 0.49 12.49 1.20
CA PHE A 306 1.35 12.09 0.09
C PHE A 306 2.69 12.80 0.21
N VAL A 307 3.75 12.05 -0.03
CA VAL A 307 5.13 12.53 0.12
C VAL A 307 5.86 12.37 -1.20
N ILE A 308 6.71 13.34 -1.51
CA ILE A 308 7.65 13.31 -2.62
C ILE A 308 9.06 13.11 -2.05
N TRP A 309 9.76 12.10 -2.55
CA TRP A 309 11.20 11.92 -2.34
C TRP A 309 11.95 12.10 -3.66
N ALA A 310 13.20 12.56 -3.59
CA ALA A 310 14.10 12.51 -4.73
C ALA A 310 14.24 11.06 -5.24
N ALA A 311 14.28 10.84 -6.56
CA ALA A 311 14.45 9.49 -7.13
C ALA A 311 15.90 8.99 -7.11
N THR A 312 16.79 9.70 -6.44
CA THR A 312 18.21 9.37 -6.28
C THR A 312 18.58 9.29 -4.80
N PRO A 313 19.45 8.35 -4.38
CA PRO A 313 20.01 8.37 -3.04
C PRO A 313 20.64 9.73 -2.72
N PRO A 314 20.44 10.29 -1.51
CA PRO A 314 19.88 9.64 -0.32
C PRO A 314 18.34 9.75 -0.16
N PHE A 315 17.61 9.94 -1.27
CA PHE A 315 16.14 10.02 -1.32
C PHE A 315 15.61 11.11 -0.40
N ASN A 316 16.16 12.33 -0.53
CA ASN A 316 15.72 13.47 0.28
C ASN A 316 14.20 13.62 0.17
N MET A 317 13.54 13.80 1.31
CA MET A 317 12.14 14.17 1.30
C MET A 317 12.04 15.60 0.78
N LEU A 318 11.39 15.80 -0.37
CA LEU A 318 11.32 17.09 -1.07
C LEU A 318 10.09 17.88 -0.63
N ALA A 319 8.96 17.19 -0.50
CA ALA A 319 7.70 17.80 -0.13
C ALA A 319 6.73 16.78 0.46
N VAL A 320 5.73 17.27 1.20
CA VAL A 320 4.61 16.47 1.71
C VAL A 320 3.32 17.28 1.60
N SER A 321 2.17 16.62 1.43
CA SER A 321 0.87 17.30 1.46
C SER A 321 0.76 18.19 2.70
N GLN A 322 0.35 19.45 2.49
CA GLN A 322 0.18 20.40 3.58
C GLN A 322 -0.96 19.97 4.53
N TYR A 323 -1.98 19.32 3.98
CA TYR A 323 -3.15 18.82 4.68
C TYR A 323 -3.33 17.33 4.42
N PRO A 324 -3.94 16.58 5.37
CA PRO A 324 -4.28 15.20 5.10
C PRO A 324 -5.36 15.13 4.03
N MET A 325 -5.23 14.18 3.12
CA MET A 325 -6.25 13.87 2.13
C MET A 325 -7.43 13.18 2.81
N LEU A 326 -8.63 13.56 2.37
CA LEU A 326 -9.90 13.07 2.89
C LEU A 326 -10.73 12.46 1.75
N PHE A 327 -11.46 11.40 2.06
CA PHE A 327 -12.54 10.94 1.18
C PHE A 327 -13.78 11.78 1.43
N SER A 328 -14.74 11.72 0.50
CA SER A 328 -16.03 12.36 0.72
C SER A 328 -16.63 11.86 2.04
N ASN A 329 -17.05 12.80 2.89
CA ASN A 329 -17.58 12.56 4.24
C ASN A 329 -16.56 12.17 5.33
N GLU A 330 -15.25 12.15 5.04
CA GLU A 330 -14.24 12.13 6.10
C GLU A 330 -13.96 13.53 6.62
N THR A 331 -13.56 13.64 7.89
CA THR A 331 -13.21 14.91 8.54
C THR A 331 -11.74 14.89 8.99
N THR A 332 -11.08 16.06 8.98
CA THR A 332 -9.68 16.21 9.40
C THR A 332 -9.52 16.36 10.91
N THR A 333 -10.54 16.83 11.61
CA THR A 333 -10.48 17.05 13.07
C THR A 333 -10.86 15.78 13.82
N GLY A 334 -10.19 15.52 14.94
CA GLY A 334 -10.73 14.57 15.91
C GLY A 334 -12.12 15.02 16.36
N TRP A 335 -12.96 14.09 16.78
CA TRP A 335 -14.21 14.43 17.46
C TRP A 335 -13.85 14.93 18.87
N THR A 336 -14.31 16.11 19.26
CA THR A 336 -14.35 16.49 20.68
C THR A 336 -15.29 15.54 21.45
N ALA A 337 -15.22 15.49 22.78
CA ALA A 337 -16.17 14.71 23.58
C ALA A 337 -17.64 15.15 23.29
N ASP A 338 -17.85 16.46 23.09
CA ASP A 338 -19.15 17.04 22.76
C ASP A 338 -19.60 16.70 21.31
N GLU A 339 -18.66 16.68 20.36
CA GLU A 339 -18.90 16.22 18.97
C GLU A 339 -18.97 14.69 18.88
N SER A 340 -18.53 13.94 19.90
CA SER A 340 -18.66 12.48 19.96
C SER A 340 -20.08 12.05 20.36
N TRP A 341 -21.01 13.01 20.53
CA TRP A 341 -22.46 12.78 20.59
C TRP A 341 -22.89 11.77 21.66
N ASP A 342 -22.21 11.73 22.81
CA ASP A 342 -22.51 10.81 23.91
C ASP A 342 -23.98 10.90 24.42
N ASP A 343 -24.68 12.00 24.07
CA ASP A 343 -25.99 12.37 24.60
C ASP A 343 -27.15 12.49 23.58
N VAL A 344 -26.94 12.29 22.27
CA VAL A 344 -28.06 12.29 21.31
C VAL A 344 -28.63 10.90 21.08
N LEU A 345 -29.97 10.81 21.07
CA LEU A 345 -30.72 9.56 20.97
C LEU A 345 -30.27 8.70 19.76
N ALA A 346 -30.02 9.34 18.61
CA ALA A 346 -29.57 8.68 17.39
C ALA A 346 -28.22 7.94 17.56
N ALA A 347 -27.28 8.50 18.33
CA ALA A 347 -25.98 7.87 18.61
C ALA A 347 -26.10 6.61 19.49
N ARG A 348 -27.12 6.58 20.35
CA ARG A 348 -27.42 5.43 21.21
C ARG A 348 -28.16 4.33 20.46
N GLU A 349 -28.95 4.70 19.46
CA GLU A 349 -29.70 3.77 18.60
C GLU A 349 -28.84 3.15 17.49
N GLU A 350 -27.87 3.87 16.94
CA GLU A 350 -27.08 3.43 15.77
C GLU A 350 -25.76 2.68 16.12
N GLU A 351 -25.45 2.50 17.41
CA GLU A 351 -24.17 1.96 17.92
C GLU A 351 -22.94 2.74 17.43
N ARG A 352 -22.21 3.43 18.34
CA ARG A 352 -21.09 4.36 18.03
C ARG A 352 -20.06 3.88 16.99
N GLY A 353 -19.84 2.57 16.86
CA GLY A 353 -18.92 1.99 15.87
C GLY A 353 -19.32 2.21 14.41
N SER A 354 -20.57 2.58 14.14
CA SER A 354 -21.05 2.89 12.77
C SER A 354 -20.70 4.32 12.32
N TRP A 355 -20.29 5.20 13.23
CA TRP A 355 -20.20 6.66 13.00
C TRP A 355 -18.80 7.16 12.60
N ALA A 356 -17.77 6.34 12.82
CA ALA A 356 -16.42 6.62 12.37
C ALA A 356 -15.73 5.30 12.00
N LYS A 357 -15.45 5.12 10.71
CA LYS A 357 -14.71 3.97 10.23
C LYS A 357 -13.22 4.26 10.17
N LEU A 358 -12.40 3.33 10.63
CA LEU A 358 -10.97 3.28 10.40
C LEU A 358 -10.73 3.08 8.90
N THR A 359 -10.27 4.12 8.21
CA THR A 359 -9.84 4.03 6.82
C THR A 359 -8.33 4.16 6.71
N TYR A 360 -7.72 3.43 5.78
CA TYR A 360 -6.28 3.51 5.54
C TYR A 360 -5.96 3.09 4.11
N THR A 361 -5.03 3.80 3.47
CA THR A 361 -4.55 3.48 2.13
C THR A 361 -3.50 2.38 2.18
N THR A 362 -3.71 1.29 1.44
CA THR A 362 -2.79 0.14 1.41
C THR A 362 -1.95 0.10 0.15
N THR A 363 -2.41 0.67 -0.97
CA THR A 363 -1.64 0.74 -2.21
C THR A 363 -1.90 2.01 -3.00
N ILE A 364 -0.86 2.43 -3.72
CA ILE A 364 -0.91 3.34 -4.85
C ILE A 364 -0.24 2.61 -6.02
N ALA A 365 -0.91 2.53 -7.15
CA ALA A 365 -0.40 1.91 -8.38
C ALA A 365 -0.89 2.71 -9.60
N TYR A 366 -0.15 2.72 -10.71
CA TYR A 366 -0.67 3.30 -11.95
C TYR A 366 -1.91 2.55 -12.42
N ALA A 367 -2.92 3.28 -12.89
CA ALA A 367 -4.13 2.71 -13.43
C ALA A 367 -3.84 1.96 -14.75
N TRP A 368 -4.63 0.92 -15.02
CA TRP A 368 -4.54 0.17 -16.26
C TRP A 368 -4.94 1.02 -17.47
N GLY A 369 -4.42 0.69 -18.64
CA GLY A 369 -4.87 1.23 -19.94
C GLY A 369 -3.98 2.33 -20.51
N ARG A 370 -2.85 2.62 -19.86
CA ARG A 370 -1.78 3.45 -20.41
C ARG A 370 -0.95 2.66 -21.43
N GLU A 371 -0.33 3.34 -22.39
CA GLU A 371 0.54 2.67 -23.35
C GLU A 371 1.90 2.37 -22.68
N GLU A 372 2.19 1.09 -22.43
CA GLU A 372 3.52 0.64 -22.03
C GLU A 372 4.23 -0.11 -23.15
N GLY A 373 5.52 0.18 -23.33
CA GLY A 373 6.36 -0.59 -24.23
C GLY A 373 6.96 -1.84 -23.58
N ASP A 374 7.26 -1.77 -22.28
CA ASP A 374 8.01 -2.80 -21.55
C ASP A 374 7.53 -2.89 -20.10
N VAL A 375 7.60 -4.07 -19.50
CA VAL A 375 7.19 -4.31 -18.11
C VAL A 375 7.95 -3.41 -17.11
N ARG A 376 9.18 -3.01 -17.43
CA ARG A 376 9.98 -2.07 -16.62
C ARG A 376 9.36 -0.68 -16.51
N GLU A 377 8.48 -0.32 -17.43
CA GLU A 377 7.76 0.95 -17.40
C GLU A 377 6.59 0.90 -16.41
N MET A 378 6.09 -0.29 -16.01
CA MET A 378 4.88 -0.45 -15.19
C MET A 378 4.93 0.31 -13.85
N GLY A 379 6.12 0.45 -13.25
CA GLY A 379 6.33 1.21 -12.01
C GLY A 379 6.64 2.70 -12.20
N VAL A 380 6.61 3.20 -13.45
CA VAL A 380 7.00 4.55 -13.84
C VAL A 380 5.87 5.25 -14.60
N GLY A 381 5.55 6.48 -14.24
CA GLY A 381 4.54 7.26 -14.94
C GLY A 381 4.75 8.77 -14.86
N PHE A 382 3.72 9.51 -15.26
CA PHE A 382 3.76 10.95 -15.50
C PHE A 382 2.69 11.68 -14.67
N LEU A 383 2.68 13.01 -14.71
CA LEU A 383 1.76 13.84 -13.91
C LEU A 383 0.29 13.75 -14.37
N ASP A 384 0.07 13.46 -15.65
CA ASP A 384 -1.24 13.27 -16.28
C ASP A 384 -1.69 11.81 -16.32
N ASP A 385 -0.89 10.88 -15.80
CA ASP A 385 -1.32 9.50 -15.61
C ASP A 385 -2.29 9.41 -14.39
N GLU A 386 -3.24 8.48 -14.45
CA GLU A 386 -4.09 8.13 -13.31
C GLU A 386 -3.42 7.05 -12.44
N VAL A 387 -3.69 7.11 -11.13
CA VAL A 387 -3.34 6.05 -10.18
C VAL A 387 -4.59 5.48 -9.53
N VAL A 388 -4.53 4.19 -9.22
CA VAL A 388 -5.48 3.49 -8.35
C VAL A 388 -4.96 3.55 -6.92
N LEU A 389 -5.81 3.99 -6.01
CA LEU A 389 -5.62 3.93 -4.57
C LEU A 389 -6.51 2.83 -4.01
N SER A 390 -5.94 1.92 -3.22
CA SER A 390 -6.72 0.93 -2.49
C SER A 390 -6.81 1.31 -1.01
N VAL A 391 -7.98 1.09 -0.43
CA VAL A 391 -8.34 1.55 0.92
C VAL A 391 -9.01 0.41 1.67
N GLY A 392 -8.49 0.11 2.86
CA GLY A 392 -9.18 -0.76 3.81
C GLY A 392 -10.11 0.06 4.71
N ILE A 393 -11.22 -0.55 5.12
CA ILE A 393 -12.26 0.03 5.96
C ILE A 393 -12.51 -0.93 7.14
N ASP A 394 -12.19 -0.49 8.36
CA ASP A 394 -12.41 -1.20 9.63
C ASP A 394 -11.88 -2.64 9.71
N ASP A 395 -10.89 -2.99 8.89
CA ASP A 395 -10.44 -4.38 8.73
C ASP A 395 -11.61 -5.35 8.38
N ILE A 396 -12.68 -4.87 7.76
CA ILE A 396 -13.85 -5.68 7.36
C ILE A 396 -14.32 -5.45 5.93
N ASP A 397 -13.95 -4.32 5.32
CA ASP A 397 -14.41 -3.89 4.00
C ASP A 397 -13.30 -3.14 3.25
N GLN A 398 -13.55 -2.83 1.98
CA GLN A 398 -12.56 -2.36 1.02
C GLN A 398 -13.16 -1.43 0.00
N VAL A 399 -12.38 -0.45 -0.44
CA VAL A 399 -12.72 0.39 -1.60
C VAL A 399 -11.47 0.72 -2.39
N TYR A 400 -11.65 1.08 -3.66
CA TYR A 400 -10.60 1.68 -4.46
C TYR A 400 -11.07 3.02 -5.03
N GLY A 401 -10.13 3.89 -5.33
CA GLY A 401 -10.37 5.15 -6.03
C GLY A 401 -9.38 5.31 -7.19
N LYS A 402 -9.79 6.05 -8.22
CA LYS A 402 -8.90 6.54 -9.28
C LYS A 402 -8.72 8.04 -9.15
N VAL A 403 -7.51 8.53 -9.35
CA VAL A 403 -7.15 9.95 -9.24
C VAL A 403 -5.94 10.26 -10.11
N LEU A 404 -5.86 11.48 -10.67
CA LEU A 404 -4.68 11.92 -11.40
C LEU A 404 -3.49 12.10 -10.45
N VAL A 405 -2.29 11.77 -10.92
CA VAL A 405 -1.06 12.02 -10.15
C VAL A 405 -0.92 13.51 -9.81
N SER A 406 -1.15 14.39 -10.77
CA SER A 406 -1.11 15.84 -10.56
C SER A 406 -2.05 16.33 -9.45
N ASP A 407 -3.24 15.75 -9.32
CA ASP A 407 -4.20 16.09 -8.27
C ASP A 407 -3.70 15.67 -6.87
N LEU A 408 -3.04 14.50 -6.77
CA LEU A 408 -2.43 14.04 -5.52
C LEU A 408 -1.28 14.95 -5.04
N LEU A 409 -0.61 15.61 -5.98
CA LEU A 409 0.56 16.44 -5.73
C LEU A 409 0.24 17.94 -5.65
N GLN A 410 -1.04 18.29 -5.49
CA GLN A 410 -1.45 19.66 -5.19
C GLN A 410 -1.22 20.00 -3.71
N CYS A 411 -1.08 21.30 -3.42
CA CYS A 411 -1.00 21.84 -2.05
C CYS A 411 0.09 21.17 -1.18
N LEU A 412 1.27 20.95 -1.76
CA LEU A 412 2.42 20.43 -1.04
C LEU A 412 3.12 21.54 -0.26
N ARG A 413 3.64 21.21 0.93
CA ARG A 413 4.63 22.01 1.63
C ARG A 413 6.02 21.45 1.37
N ILE A 414 6.96 22.34 1.07
CA ILE A 414 8.37 21.98 0.83
C ILE A 414 8.99 21.54 2.15
N CYS A 415 9.77 20.46 2.09
CA CYS A 415 10.55 19.97 3.21
C CYS A 415 11.86 20.79 3.35
N PRO A 416 12.38 21.01 4.57
CA PRO A 416 13.56 21.86 4.75
C PRO A 416 14.83 21.32 4.08
N GLY A 417 14.95 19.99 3.91
CA GLY A 417 16.05 19.35 3.21
C GLY A 417 17.32 19.20 4.07
N LEU A 418 18.48 19.28 3.42
CA LEU A 418 19.80 19.22 4.06
C LEU A 418 20.26 20.61 4.47
N ILE A 419 20.95 20.72 5.61
CA ILE A 419 21.67 21.94 6.02
C ILE A 419 23.03 22.01 5.33
#